data_AF-A0A973H9T5-F1
#
_entry.id   AF-A0A973H9T5-F1
#
_cell.length_a   1.000
_cell.length_b   1.000
_cell.length_c   1.000
_cell.angle_alpha   90.00
_cell.angle_beta   90.00
_cell.angle_gamma   90.00
#
_symmetry.space_group_name_H-M   'P 1'
#
loop_
_entity.id
_entity.type
_entity.pdbx_description
1 polymer ?
#
loop_
_entity_poly.entity_id
_entity_poly.type
_entity_poly.pdbx_seq_one_letter_code
_entity_poly.pdbx_strand_id
1 'polypeptide(L)'
;MTEPDDSLGPTLPPGVADAPALAARPTGAPLPPPTGGAPASPSSPAESAPGVSASSGSEQGAPALSATTADYDSSVSPVIPPLPPMGAEAGDEAPLADDAVAASADFVPLRSDPPPTLVATWWLRYMLALSLLVAIGVTLAVEHAIGPGGLTQDPVVVAPHALAAVLLVVWSVLAMVDVERIAPAGRYQRPARGALAALLWLLAFGAPVAAAASIDRLRERFDQPGDDGWAVLIATAVVLVAFVIVWLPFRYVAQQGRRVGAPAAILVGWFWLSLVALVGALAIVSLGFDDMLGEGGLTSTERVVRLAVAYGVPMFVFTLTTWRATTVIDEVVDLRWRRWRAEWEQTLNDMAAQPPPPPEH
;
A
#
# COMPACT_ATOMS: atom_id res chain seq x y z
N MET A 1 3.75 41.71 -61.65
CA MET A 1 4.57 42.79 -62.25
C MET A 1 5.25 43.49 -61.09
N THR A 2 6.56 43.74 -61.19
CA THR A 2 7.45 44.26 -60.11
C THR A 2 7.45 43.51 -58.76
N GLU A 3 8.36 42.54 -58.65
CA GLU A 3 9.36 42.43 -57.56
C GLU A 3 10.36 43.62 -57.63
N PRO A 4 11.37 43.80 -56.73
CA PRO A 4 11.82 43.02 -55.55
C PRO A 4 11.46 43.73 -54.21
N ASP A 5 12.16 43.79 -53.06
CA ASP A 5 13.53 43.51 -52.53
C ASP A 5 13.42 43.21 -51.00
N ASP A 6 14.43 42.78 -50.21
CA ASP A 6 15.59 41.86 -50.34
C ASP A 6 16.29 41.76 -48.93
N SER A 7 17.15 40.75 -48.74
CA SER A 7 18.37 40.78 -47.89
C SER A 7 18.34 40.47 -46.37
N LEU A 8 19.48 39.89 -45.91
CA LEU A 8 20.05 39.79 -44.55
C LEU A 8 19.24 39.05 -43.45
N GLY A 9 19.78 38.07 -42.71
CA GLY A 9 21.16 37.57 -42.57
C GLY A 9 21.44 37.20 -41.10
N PRO A 10 22.18 36.12 -40.77
CA PRO A 10 22.27 35.59 -39.40
C PRO A 10 23.49 36.09 -38.60
N THR A 11 23.39 36.11 -37.27
CA THR A 11 24.52 36.33 -36.34
C THR A 11 24.47 35.43 -35.10
N LEU A 12 25.51 34.61 -34.92
CA LEU A 12 25.84 33.90 -33.68
C LEU A 12 27.00 34.61 -32.97
N PRO A 13 26.98 34.76 -31.63
CA PRO A 13 28.16 35.17 -30.86
C PRO A 13 29.02 33.95 -30.43
N PRO A 14 30.36 33.98 -30.59
CA PRO A 14 31.29 32.95 -30.11
C PRO A 14 32.04 33.34 -28.81
N GLY A 15 32.55 32.36 -28.08
CA GLY A 15 33.42 32.49 -26.88
C GLY A 15 33.14 31.37 -25.86
N VAL A 16 34.06 30.51 -25.36
CA VAL A 16 35.51 30.61 -25.03
C VAL A 16 35.76 31.57 -23.85
N ALA A 17 36.33 31.19 -22.70
CA ALA A 17 36.78 29.89 -22.15
C ALA A 17 36.25 29.75 -20.67
N ASP A 18 36.69 28.91 -19.72
CA ASP A 18 37.99 28.30 -19.39
C ASP A 18 37.83 27.06 -18.49
N ALA A 19 38.90 26.28 -18.30
CA ALA A 19 38.97 25.21 -17.30
C ALA A 19 40.37 25.06 -16.66
N PRO A 20 40.44 25.03 -15.32
CA PRO A 20 41.40 24.20 -14.59
C PRO A 20 40.65 23.20 -13.68
N ALA A 21 40.90 21.89 -13.68
CA ALA A 21 42.14 21.11 -13.58
C ALA A 21 42.60 20.85 -12.12
N LEU A 22 42.62 19.55 -11.78
CA LEU A 22 43.32 18.87 -10.67
C LEU A 22 43.06 19.30 -9.21
N ALA A 23 42.44 18.38 -8.47
CA ALA A 23 42.90 17.98 -7.13
C ALA A 23 42.84 16.44 -7.04
N ALA A 24 43.79 15.81 -6.34
CA ALA A 24 44.00 14.36 -6.39
C ALA A 24 43.75 13.63 -5.04
N ARG A 25 43.55 12.30 -5.17
CA ARG A 25 43.57 11.20 -4.17
C ARG A 25 44.36 11.46 -2.87
N PRO A 26 43.92 10.86 -1.73
CA PRO A 26 44.09 9.40 -1.53
C PRO A 26 42.76 8.67 -1.22
N THR A 27 42.51 7.38 -1.52
CA THR A 27 43.28 6.12 -1.29
C THR A 27 43.72 5.85 0.15
N GLY A 28 42.73 5.66 1.04
CA GLY A 28 42.90 4.79 2.21
C GLY A 28 42.69 3.31 1.82
N ALA A 29 43.47 2.41 2.42
CA ALA A 29 43.36 0.95 2.22
C ALA A 29 42.31 0.31 3.16
N PRO A 30 41.73 -0.85 2.84
CA PRO A 30 40.73 -1.50 3.68
C PRO A 30 41.34 -2.13 4.94
N LEU A 31 40.66 -1.99 6.07
CA LEU A 31 40.91 -2.78 7.28
C LEU A 31 40.37 -4.21 7.11
N PRO A 32 41.05 -5.24 7.65
CA PRO A 32 40.52 -6.60 7.67
C PRO A 32 39.33 -6.72 8.64
N PRO A 33 38.32 -7.56 8.34
CA PRO A 33 37.24 -7.84 9.28
C PRO A 33 37.75 -8.70 10.46
N PRO A 34 37.26 -8.47 11.69
CA PRO A 34 37.60 -9.31 12.83
C PRO A 34 36.99 -10.71 12.69
N THR A 35 37.78 -11.75 12.93
CA THR A 35 37.33 -13.14 13.02
C THR A 35 36.54 -13.37 14.33
N GLY A 36 35.25 -13.05 14.31
CA GLY A 36 34.30 -13.40 15.36
C GLY A 36 33.67 -14.78 15.12
N GLY A 37 33.56 -15.59 16.17
CA GLY A 37 33.09 -16.98 16.06
C GLY A 37 31.61 -17.11 15.66
N ALA A 38 31.29 -18.18 14.93
CA ALA A 38 29.92 -18.54 14.61
C ALA A 38 29.26 -19.25 15.82
N PRO A 39 28.11 -18.76 16.33
CA PRO A 39 27.26 -19.57 17.19
C PRO A 39 26.61 -20.69 16.37
N ALA A 40 26.52 -21.89 16.94
CA ALA A 40 25.97 -23.05 16.24
C ALA A 40 24.48 -22.89 15.92
N SER A 41 24.05 -23.41 14.76
CA SER A 41 22.63 -23.48 14.41
C SER A 41 21.93 -24.56 15.24
N PRO A 42 20.90 -24.24 16.05
CA PRO A 42 20.04 -25.26 16.65
C PRO A 42 19.22 -25.95 15.55
N SER A 43 19.31 -27.27 15.48
CA SER A 43 18.57 -28.09 14.52
C SER A 43 17.06 -28.06 14.80
N SER A 44 16.25 -27.68 13.82
CA SER A 44 14.79 -27.82 13.90
C SER A 44 14.39 -29.31 13.95
N PRO A 45 13.55 -29.74 14.89
CA PRO A 45 12.83 -31.01 14.77
C PRO A 45 11.85 -30.93 13.59
N ALA A 46 11.71 -32.02 12.83
CA ALA A 46 10.65 -32.14 11.85
C ALA A 46 9.38 -32.64 12.56
N GLU A 47 8.34 -31.81 12.63
CA GLU A 47 7.03 -32.24 13.13
C GLU A 47 6.12 -32.64 11.95
N SER A 48 5.39 -33.74 12.12
CA SER A 48 4.71 -34.43 11.02
C SER A 48 3.30 -33.89 10.79
N ALA A 49 2.96 -33.60 9.54
CA ALA A 49 1.60 -33.22 9.17
C ALA A 49 0.65 -34.45 9.18
N PRO A 50 -0.46 -34.45 9.93
CA PRO A 50 -1.56 -35.37 9.71
C PRO A 50 -2.38 -34.89 8.51
N GLY A 51 -2.54 -35.76 7.50
CA GLY A 51 -3.41 -35.48 6.35
C GLY A 51 -4.89 -35.56 6.74
N VAL A 52 -5.72 -34.66 6.21
CA VAL A 52 -7.18 -34.73 6.32
C VAL A 52 -7.76 -34.90 4.91
N SER A 53 -8.63 -35.90 4.75
CA SER A 53 -9.15 -36.36 3.47
C SER A 53 -10.08 -35.35 2.79
N ALA A 54 -10.09 -35.36 1.46
CA ALA A 54 -11.14 -34.70 0.69
C ALA A 54 -12.50 -35.39 0.93
N SER A 55 -13.56 -34.59 1.10
CA SER A 55 -14.94 -35.04 1.15
C SER A 55 -15.79 -34.21 0.19
N SER A 56 -16.27 -34.83 -0.88
CA SER A 56 -17.19 -34.21 -1.82
C SER A 56 -18.62 -34.18 -1.25
N GLY A 57 -19.20 -33.00 -1.07
CA GLY A 57 -20.59 -32.83 -0.68
C GLY A 57 -21.23 -31.72 -1.49
N SER A 58 -22.32 -32.02 -2.20
CA SER A 58 -22.97 -31.11 -3.16
C SER A 58 -24.46 -30.98 -2.87
N GLU A 59 -24.88 -29.86 -2.28
CA GLU A 59 -26.24 -29.30 -2.26
C GLU A 59 -26.06 -27.83 -1.78
N GLN A 60 -26.41 -26.80 -2.54
CA GLN A 60 -27.74 -26.39 -3.02
C GLN A 60 -28.63 -25.85 -1.89
N GLY A 61 -28.50 -24.55 -1.60
CA GLY A 61 -29.33 -23.83 -0.63
C GLY A 61 -28.86 -22.39 -0.42
N ALA A 62 -29.63 -21.42 -0.93
CA ALA A 62 -29.42 -20.00 -0.65
C ALA A 62 -30.44 -19.52 0.41
N PRO A 63 -30.01 -18.68 1.37
CA PRO A 63 -30.93 -17.80 2.08
C PRO A 63 -30.56 -16.31 1.93
N ALA A 64 -31.53 -15.46 2.29
CA ALA A 64 -31.52 -14.03 2.03
C ALA A 64 -30.51 -13.22 2.88
N LEU A 65 -30.26 -11.99 2.41
CA LEU A 65 -29.70 -10.92 3.22
C LEU A 65 -30.53 -10.72 4.50
N SER A 66 -29.89 -10.61 5.65
CA SER A 66 -30.45 -10.01 6.85
C SER A 66 -29.35 -9.27 7.59
N ALA A 67 -29.59 -7.99 7.88
CA ALA A 67 -28.68 -7.19 8.67
C ALA A 67 -28.91 -7.48 10.16
N THR A 68 -27.91 -8.01 10.83
CA THR A 68 -27.94 -8.22 12.28
C THR A 68 -26.91 -7.28 12.91
N THR A 69 -27.39 -6.30 13.66
CA THR A 69 -26.55 -5.53 14.59
C THR A 69 -26.02 -6.47 15.66
N ALA A 70 -24.71 -6.72 15.64
CA ALA A 70 -24.05 -7.53 16.65
C ALA A 70 -23.94 -6.73 17.96
N ASP A 71 -24.88 -6.95 18.87
CA ASP A 71 -24.77 -6.51 20.25
C ASP A 71 -23.65 -7.32 20.94
N TYR A 72 -22.73 -6.64 21.61
CA TYR A 72 -21.48 -7.26 22.10
C TYR A 72 -21.57 -7.55 23.60
N ASP A 73 -22.44 -8.49 23.98
CA ASP A 73 -22.63 -8.91 25.37
C ASP A 73 -21.39 -9.66 25.88
N SER A 74 -20.57 -8.96 26.66
CA SER A 74 -19.31 -9.47 27.21
C SER A 74 -19.51 -10.15 28.57
N SER A 75 -20.10 -11.34 28.57
CA SER A 75 -20.47 -12.07 29.81
C SER A 75 -20.05 -13.56 29.85
N VAL A 76 -18.94 -13.94 29.20
CA VAL A 76 -18.35 -15.28 29.32
C VAL A 76 -17.27 -15.32 30.42
N SER A 77 -17.64 -15.81 31.61
CA SER A 77 -16.66 -16.13 32.67
C SER A 77 -15.97 -17.47 32.38
N PRO A 78 -14.65 -17.61 32.59
CA PRO A 78 -13.96 -18.89 32.46
C PRO A 78 -14.36 -19.84 33.59
N VAL A 79 -14.74 -21.07 33.25
CA VAL A 79 -15.03 -22.13 34.22
C VAL A 79 -13.72 -22.67 34.79
N ILE A 80 -13.41 -22.31 36.04
CA ILE A 80 -12.26 -22.84 36.78
C ILE A 80 -12.62 -24.22 37.34
N PRO A 81 -11.82 -25.28 37.09
CA PRO A 81 -12.07 -26.59 37.70
C PRO A 81 -11.79 -26.56 39.22
N PRO A 82 -12.56 -27.28 40.04
CA PRO A 82 -12.37 -27.30 41.49
C PRO A 82 -11.05 -27.98 41.88
N LEU A 83 -10.30 -27.37 42.80
CA LEU A 83 -9.11 -27.99 43.40
C LEU A 83 -9.49 -29.21 44.27
N PRO A 84 -8.61 -30.21 44.40
CA PRO A 84 -8.76 -31.26 45.39
C PRO A 84 -8.59 -30.69 46.82
N PRO A 85 -9.24 -31.28 47.83
CA PRO A 85 -9.07 -30.85 49.22
C PRO A 85 -7.68 -31.26 49.73
N MET A 86 -6.82 -30.29 50.02
CA MET A 86 -5.60 -30.57 50.78
C MET A 86 -5.95 -30.79 52.25
N GLY A 87 -5.44 -31.89 52.82
CA GLY A 87 -5.53 -32.16 54.25
C GLY A 87 -4.65 -31.20 55.06
N ALA A 88 -5.06 -30.90 56.28
CA ALA A 88 -4.24 -30.10 57.19
C ALA A 88 -3.22 -30.99 57.91
N GLU A 89 -1.94 -30.85 57.56
CA GLU A 89 -0.83 -31.16 58.46
C GLU A 89 -0.10 -29.85 58.80
N ALA A 90 0.23 -29.67 60.07
CA ALA A 90 0.96 -28.50 60.56
C ALA A 90 2.41 -28.90 60.85
N GLY A 91 3.37 -28.18 60.25
CA GLY A 91 4.80 -28.39 60.46
C GLY A 91 5.60 -27.17 60.00
N ASP A 92 6.51 -26.73 60.87
CA ASP A 92 7.58 -25.73 60.72
C ASP A 92 7.26 -24.40 59.99
N GLU A 93 7.24 -23.32 60.77
CA GLU A 93 7.39 -21.95 60.25
C GLU A 93 8.83 -21.75 59.75
N ALA A 94 8.99 -21.58 58.44
CA ALA A 94 10.27 -21.29 57.78
C ALA A 94 10.21 -20.05 56.86
N PRO A 95 11.32 -19.29 56.69
CA PRO A 95 11.71 -18.39 55.59
C PRO A 95 10.76 -17.56 54.70
N LEU A 96 9.43 -17.49 54.88
CA LEU A 96 8.51 -16.91 53.87
C LEU A 96 8.71 -15.41 53.52
N ALA A 97 9.65 -14.71 54.17
CA ALA A 97 10.06 -13.35 53.78
C ALA A 97 11.03 -13.32 52.58
N ASP A 98 11.96 -14.29 52.47
CA ASP A 98 13.04 -14.22 51.48
C ASP A 98 12.55 -14.50 50.04
N ASP A 99 11.61 -15.42 49.86
CA ASP A 99 11.00 -15.71 48.54
C ASP A 99 10.23 -14.51 47.98
N ALA A 100 9.60 -13.69 48.85
CA ALA A 100 8.91 -12.47 48.44
C ALA A 100 9.88 -11.37 47.98
N VAL A 101 11.07 -11.30 48.60
CA VAL A 101 12.15 -10.39 48.17
C VAL A 101 12.77 -10.88 46.86
N ALA A 102 13.01 -12.18 46.72
CA ALA A 102 13.50 -12.78 45.47
C ALA A 102 12.53 -12.53 44.30
N ALA A 103 11.22 -12.73 44.50
CA ALA A 103 10.19 -12.49 43.49
C ALA A 103 10.11 -11.02 43.02
N SER A 104 10.53 -10.06 43.85
CA SER A 104 10.59 -8.63 43.46
C SER A 104 11.81 -8.27 42.60
N ALA A 105 12.89 -9.07 42.65
CA ALA A 105 14.14 -8.79 41.95
C ALA A 105 14.10 -9.16 40.45
N ASP A 106 13.32 -10.18 40.08
CA ASP A 106 13.26 -10.76 38.73
C ASP A 106 12.13 -10.20 37.84
N PHE A 107 11.57 -9.02 38.16
CA PHE A 107 10.53 -8.41 37.33
C PHE A 107 11.06 -7.96 35.95
N VAL A 108 10.81 -8.78 34.93
CA VAL A 108 11.05 -8.44 33.52
C VAL A 108 9.76 -7.84 32.93
N PRO A 109 9.69 -6.52 32.65
CA PRO A 109 8.50 -5.91 32.09
C PRO A 109 8.19 -6.44 30.69
N LEU A 110 6.94 -6.80 30.42
CA LEU A 110 6.48 -7.15 29.07
C LEU A 110 6.68 -5.99 28.11
N ARG A 111 6.46 -4.75 28.57
CA ARG A 111 6.73 -3.53 27.79
C ARG A 111 6.86 -2.27 28.64
N SER A 112 8.07 -1.67 28.67
CA SER A 112 8.33 -0.37 29.31
C SER A 112 7.65 0.80 28.61
N ASP A 113 7.65 0.79 27.27
CA ASP A 113 7.40 1.97 26.47
C ASP A 113 5.90 2.23 26.28
N PRO A 114 5.39 3.45 26.52
CA PRO A 114 3.96 3.75 26.36
C PRO A 114 3.52 3.61 24.89
N PRO A 115 2.27 3.21 24.63
CA PRO A 115 1.75 3.06 23.27
C PRO A 115 1.77 4.42 22.53
N PRO A 116 2.32 4.50 21.30
CA PRO A 116 2.41 5.76 20.56
C PRO A 116 1.01 6.28 20.19
N THR A 117 0.86 7.59 20.02
CA THR A 117 -0.36 8.14 19.42
C THR A 117 -0.43 7.78 17.93
N LEU A 118 -1.60 7.36 17.46
CA LEU A 118 -1.85 7.08 16.03
C LEU A 118 -2.67 8.20 15.39
N VAL A 119 -2.59 8.33 14.07
CA VAL A 119 -3.46 9.24 13.31
C VAL A 119 -4.75 8.51 12.91
N ALA A 120 -5.90 9.11 13.21
CA ALA A 120 -7.19 8.57 12.78
C ALA A 120 -7.37 8.72 11.25
N THR A 121 -7.07 7.66 10.49
CA THR A 121 -7.17 7.62 9.01
C THR A 121 -8.54 7.21 8.47
N TRP A 122 -9.49 6.80 9.33
CA TRP A 122 -10.76 6.20 8.88
C TRP A 122 -11.55 7.10 7.94
N TRP A 123 -11.75 8.37 8.30
CA TRP A 123 -12.49 9.36 7.49
C TRP A 123 -11.86 9.56 6.11
N LEU A 124 -10.54 9.49 6.04
CA LEU A 124 -9.77 9.70 4.83
C LEU A 124 -9.97 8.56 3.82
N ARG A 125 -10.19 7.32 4.29
CA ARG A 125 -10.62 6.21 3.43
C ARG A 125 -12.00 6.47 2.84
N TYR A 126 -12.97 6.93 3.65
CA TYR A 126 -14.33 7.22 3.17
C TYR A 126 -14.32 8.34 2.14
N MET A 127 -13.57 9.43 2.39
CA MET A 127 -13.40 10.52 1.44
C MET A 127 -12.71 10.06 0.15
N LEU A 128 -11.68 9.19 0.24
CA LEU A 128 -11.01 8.61 -0.93
C LEU A 128 -11.98 7.78 -1.79
N ALA A 129 -12.67 6.80 -1.20
CA ALA A 129 -13.63 5.98 -1.94
C ALA A 129 -14.79 6.80 -2.53
N LEU A 130 -15.31 7.77 -1.76
CA LEU A 130 -16.32 8.70 -2.27
C LEU A 130 -15.80 9.54 -3.44
N SER A 131 -14.58 10.08 -3.37
CA SER A 131 -13.99 10.87 -4.45
C SER A 131 -13.76 10.05 -5.73
N LEU A 132 -13.40 8.76 -5.61
CA LEU A 132 -13.27 7.84 -6.75
C LEU A 132 -14.64 7.48 -7.35
N LEU A 133 -15.67 7.24 -6.53
CA LEU A 133 -17.04 7.00 -7.03
C LEU A 133 -17.62 8.24 -7.72
N VAL A 134 -17.37 9.43 -7.17
CA VAL A 134 -17.72 10.72 -7.80
C VAL A 134 -16.94 10.91 -9.11
N ALA A 135 -15.64 10.59 -9.15
CA ALA A 135 -14.85 10.66 -10.38
C ALA A 135 -15.44 9.76 -11.48
N ILE A 136 -15.78 8.50 -11.17
CA ILE A 136 -16.45 7.59 -12.11
C ILE A 136 -17.79 8.17 -12.58
N GLY A 137 -18.67 8.57 -11.65
CA GLY A 137 -20.00 9.09 -11.98
C GLY A 137 -19.95 10.36 -12.83
N VAL A 138 -19.07 11.30 -12.49
CA VAL A 138 -18.87 12.55 -13.26
C VAL A 138 -18.31 12.26 -14.65
N THR A 139 -17.34 11.34 -14.78
CA THR A 139 -16.78 10.97 -16.10
C THR A 139 -17.87 10.41 -17.03
N LEU A 140 -18.72 9.52 -16.52
CA LEU A 140 -19.82 8.94 -17.30
C LEU A 140 -20.93 9.97 -17.62
N ALA A 141 -21.23 10.87 -16.70
CA ALA A 141 -22.22 11.94 -16.91
C ALA A 141 -21.74 12.97 -17.95
N VAL A 142 -20.45 13.33 -17.94
CA VAL A 142 -19.88 14.30 -18.88
C VAL A 142 -19.81 13.72 -20.30
N GLU A 143 -19.41 12.46 -20.49
CA GLU A 143 -19.45 11.81 -21.82
C GLU A 143 -20.89 11.74 -22.36
N HIS A 144 -21.87 11.46 -21.50
CA HIS A 144 -23.27 11.39 -21.89
C HIS A 144 -23.83 12.76 -22.33
N ALA A 145 -23.43 13.83 -21.65
CA ALA A 145 -23.97 15.19 -21.85
C ALA A 145 -23.24 16.01 -22.92
N ILE A 146 -21.91 15.89 -23.03
CA ILE A 146 -21.07 16.68 -23.95
C ILE A 146 -20.72 15.90 -25.22
N GLY A 147 -20.61 14.56 -25.13
CA GLY A 147 -20.15 13.72 -26.22
C GLY A 147 -18.62 13.71 -26.39
N PRO A 148 -18.13 13.14 -27.50
CA PRO A 148 -16.74 12.71 -27.61
C PRO A 148 -15.73 13.87 -27.53
N GLY A 149 -14.68 13.65 -26.74
CA GLY A 149 -13.48 14.50 -26.70
C GLY A 149 -13.42 15.52 -25.57
N GLY A 150 -14.52 15.78 -24.85
CA GLY A 150 -14.51 16.72 -23.71
C GLY A 150 -13.78 16.18 -22.47
N LEU A 151 -13.80 14.87 -22.25
CA LEU A 151 -13.45 14.22 -20.96
C LEU A 151 -12.09 14.56 -20.37
N THR A 152 -11.03 14.62 -21.19
CA THR A 152 -9.64 14.64 -20.68
C THR A 152 -9.14 16.04 -20.31
N GLN A 153 -9.92 17.08 -20.58
CA GLN A 153 -9.55 18.48 -20.28
C GLN A 153 -10.64 19.27 -19.54
N ASP A 154 -11.86 18.73 -19.41
CA ASP A 154 -12.91 19.36 -18.60
C ASP A 154 -12.49 19.40 -17.11
N PRO A 155 -12.37 20.59 -16.48
CA PRO A 155 -12.01 20.70 -15.07
C PRO A 155 -13.01 20.01 -14.14
N VAL A 156 -14.27 19.82 -14.55
CA VAL A 156 -15.29 19.08 -13.79
C VAL A 156 -14.92 17.60 -13.67
N VAL A 157 -14.32 16.99 -14.71
CA VAL A 157 -13.83 15.60 -14.68
C VAL A 157 -12.48 15.51 -13.95
N VAL A 158 -11.59 16.48 -14.15
CA VAL A 158 -10.24 16.47 -13.54
C VAL A 158 -10.27 16.70 -12.03
N ALA A 159 -11.16 17.56 -11.51
CA ALA A 159 -11.23 17.91 -10.09
C ALA A 159 -11.42 16.71 -9.13
N PRO A 160 -12.40 15.80 -9.30
CA PRO A 160 -12.57 14.65 -8.40
C PRO A 160 -11.41 13.64 -8.51
N HIS A 161 -10.79 13.49 -9.68
CA HIS A 161 -9.57 12.68 -9.85
C HIS A 161 -8.38 13.27 -9.10
N ALA A 162 -8.16 14.58 -9.21
CA ALA A 162 -7.10 15.28 -8.48
C ALA A 162 -7.31 15.20 -6.96
N LEU A 163 -8.57 15.33 -6.51
CA LEU A 163 -8.94 15.12 -5.10
C LEU A 163 -8.62 13.69 -4.64
N ALA A 164 -9.03 12.67 -5.40
CA ALA A 164 -8.71 11.27 -5.08
C ALA A 164 -7.20 11.01 -5.01
N ALA A 165 -6.43 11.56 -5.95
CA ALA A 165 -4.97 11.46 -5.96
C ALA A 165 -4.33 12.10 -4.71
N VAL A 166 -4.79 13.29 -4.30
CA VAL A 166 -4.34 13.96 -3.07
C VAL A 166 -4.71 13.16 -1.82
N LEU A 167 -5.94 12.66 -1.71
CA LEU A 167 -6.39 11.88 -0.56
C LEU A 167 -5.60 10.57 -0.43
N LEU A 168 -5.26 9.91 -1.56
CA LEU A 168 -4.43 8.70 -1.60
C LEU A 168 -2.97 8.96 -1.20
N VAL A 169 -2.40 10.10 -1.61
CA VAL A 169 -1.08 10.56 -1.15
C VAL A 169 -1.08 10.81 0.36
N VAL A 170 -2.04 11.60 0.86
CA VAL A 170 -2.13 11.94 2.29
C VAL A 170 -2.35 10.69 3.13
N TRP A 171 -3.25 9.78 2.73
CA TRP A 171 -3.44 8.51 3.43
C TRP A 171 -2.15 7.71 3.48
N SER A 172 -1.43 7.60 2.35
CA SER A 172 -0.18 6.84 2.28
C SER A 172 0.93 7.47 3.12
N VAL A 173 0.98 8.80 3.24
CA VAL A 173 1.93 9.48 4.15
C VAL A 173 1.63 9.14 5.61
N LEU A 174 0.35 9.26 6.02
CA LEU A 174 -0.09 9.02 7.40
C LEU A 174 0.10 7.54 7.80
N ALA A 175 -0.37 6.61 6.96
CA ALA A 175 -0.21 5.17 7.20
C ALA A 175 1.27 4.75 7.35
N MET A 176 2.21 5.39 6.62
CA MET A 176 3.63 5.12 6.81
C MET A 176 4.18 5.70 8.13
N VAL A 177 3.66 6.83 8.61
CA VAL A 177 4.03 7.41 9.92
C VAL A 177 3.54 6.51 11.06
N ASP A 178 2.31 6.01 10.99
CA ASP A 178 1.76 5.10 12.01
C ASP A 178 2.47 3.72 11.97
N VAL A 179 2.82 3.22 10.78
CA VAL A 179 3.69 2.03 10.63
C VAL A 179 5.09 2.27 11.22
N GLU A 180 5.70 3.44 11.03
CA GLU A 180 7.02 3.77 11.62
C GLU A 180 6.96 3.84 13.16
N ARG A 181 5.86 4.36 13.73
CA ARG A 181 5.60 4.39 15.18
C ARG A 181 5.41 2.99 15.79
N ILE A 182 4.70 2.10 15.10
CA ILE A 182 4.37 0.74 15.60
C ILE A 182 5.48 -0.29 15.32
N ALA A 183 6.24 -0.10 14.25
CA ALA A 183 7.27 -1.03 13.77
C ALA A 183 8.55 -0.26 13.36
N PRO A 184 9.26 0.37 14.33
CA PRO A 184 10.48 1.10 14.06
C PRO A 184 11.58 0.20 13.46
N ALA A 185 12.49 0.81 12.71
CA ALA A 185 13.49 0.11 11.93
C ALA A 185 14.60 -0.54 12.78
N GLY A 186 14.58 -1.87 12.88
CA GLY A 186 15.73 -2.65 13.37
C GLY A 186 16.94 -2.57 12.41
N ARG A 187 18.14 -2.94 12.88
CA ARG A 187 19.44 -2.75 12.19
C ARG A 187 19.51 -3.20 10.71
N TYR A 188 18.69 -4.16 10.30
CA TYR A 188 18.66 -4.71 8.93
C TYR A 188 17.43 -4.29 8.09
N GLN A 189 16.60 -3.36 8.59
CA GLN A 189 15.41 -2.88 7.89
C GLN A 189 15.52 -1.37 7.62
N ARG A 190 15.11 -0.91 6.43
CA ARG A 190 15.05 0.55 6.13
C ARG A 190 13.85 1.19 6.83
N PRO A 191 13.91 2.42 7.37
CA PRO A 191 12.74 3.11 7.95
C PRO A 191 11.55 3.23 6.97
N ALA A 192 10.35 3.29 7.52
CA ALA A 192 9.11 3.52 6.77
C ALA A 192 8.89 5.02 6.64
N ARG A 193 9.25 5.61 5.49
CA ARG A 193 9.21 7.05 5.28
C ARG A 193 7.94 7.48 4.54
N GLY A 194 7.13 8.33 5.17
CA GLY A 194 5.97 8.95 4.51
C GLY A 194 6.35 9.79 3.29
N ALA A 195 7.45 10.55 3.35
CA ALA A 195 7.97 11.32 2.22
C ALA A 195 8.34 10.45 1.00
N LEU A 196 8.76 9.20 1.21
CA LEU A 196 9.01 8.25 0.12
C LEU A 196 7.70 7.74 -0.50
N ALA A 197 6.66 7.51 0.30
CA ALA A 197 5.33 7.19 -0.24
C ALA A 197 4.78 8.33 -1.11
N ALA A 198 4.87 9.57 -0.64
CA ALA A 198 4.45 10.75 -1.41
C ALA A 198 5.21 10.87 -2.74
N LEU A 199 6.54 10.75 -2.71
CA LEU A 199 7.37 10.82 -3.92
C LEU A 199 7.04 9.69 -4.91
N LEU A 200 6.81 8.46 -4.44
CA LEU A 200 6.41 7.35 -5.31
C LEU A 200 5.02 7.56 -5.93
N TRP A 201 4.07 8.16 -5.21
CA TRP A 201 2.76 8.51 -5.76
C TRP A 201 2.81 9.66 -6.76
N LEU A 202 3.58 10.72 -6.48
CA LEU A 202 3.78 11.82 -7.43
C LEU A 202 4.40 11.34 -8.75
N LEU A 203 5.37 10.42 -8.66
CA LEU A 203 5.92 9.74 -9.84
C LEU A 203 4.87 8.85 -10.54
N ALA A 204 4.05 8.11 -9.79
CA ALA A 204 2.99 7.27 -10.34
C ALA A 204 1.89 8.08 -11.08
N PHE A 205 1.52 9.27 -10.59
CA PHE A 205 0.56 10.13 -11.31
C PHE A 205 1.20 10.88 -12.49
N GLY A 206 2.48 11.25 -12.40
CA GLY A 206 3.20 11.88 -13.50
C GLY A 206 3.54 10.93 -14.65
N ALA A 207 3.77 9.64 -14.37
CA ALA A 207 4.23 8.68 -15.36
C ALA A 207 3.26 8.44 -16.55
N PRO A 208 1.93 8.29 -16.37
CA PRO A 208 0.99 8.21 -17.49
C PRO A 208 0.99 9.46 -18.38
N VAL A 209 1.09 10.66 -17.78
CA VAL A 209 1.12 11.92 -18.53
C VAL A 209 2.43 12.05 -19.33
N ALA A 210 3.56 11.69 -18.72
CA ALA A 210 4.85 11.65 -19.40
C ALA A 210 4.89 10.58 -20.51
N ALA A 211 4.20 9.45 -20.33
CA ALA A 211 4.08 8.41 -21.34
C ALA A 211 3.25 8.88 -22.54
N ALA A 212 2.05 9.44 -22.30
CA ALA A 212 1.20 10.01 -23.37
C ALA A 212 1.97 11.06 -24.19
N ALA A 213 2.54 12.08 -23.53
CA ALA A 213 3.33 13.12 -24.18
C ALA A 213 4.64 12.62 -24.85
N SER A 214 5.06 11.37 -24.59
CA SER A 214 6.15 10.72 -25.32
C SER A 214 5.63 9.91 -26.51
N ILE A 215 4.47 9.27 -26.39
CA ILE A 215 3.79 8.57 -27.49
C ILE A 215 3.33 9.54 -28.57
N ASP A 216 2.82 10.73 -28.20
CA ASP A 216 2.43 11.77 -29.17
C ASP A 216 3.63 12.23 -30.02
N ARG A 217 4.82 12.39 -29.42
CA ARG A 217 6.07 12.70 -30.14
C ARG A 217 6.60 11.54 -30.98
N LEU A 218 6.25 10.30 -30.63
CA LEU A 218 6.52 9.12 -31.47
C LEU A 218 5.52 9.00 -32.63
N ARG A 219 4.33 9.61 -32.51
CA ARG A 219 3.35 9.68 -33.60
C ARG A 219 3.88 10.46 -34.81
N GLU A 220 4.54 11.58 -34.56
CA GLU A 220 5.28 12.36 -35.56
C GLU A 220 6.43 11.57 -36.26
N ARG A 221 6.83 10.42 -35.70
CA ARG A 221 7.78 9.47 -36.32
C ARG A 221 7.08 8.37 -37.11
N PHE A 222 5.93 7.86 -36.63
CA PHE A 222 5.15 6.83 -37.34
C PHE A 222 4.62 7.30 -38.70
N ASP A 223 4.42 8.61 -38.89
CA ASP A 223 4.04 9.17 -40.19
C ASP A 223 5.20 9.23 -41.22
N GLN A 224 6.41 8.76 -40.88
CA GLN A 224 7.58 8.73 -41.76
C GLN A 224 7.84 7.29 -42.26
N PRO A 225 7.70 6.99 -43.56
CA PRO A 225 7.73 5.61 -44.05
C PRO A 225 9.12 4.99 -43.97
N GLY A 226 9.33 4.07 -43.02
CA GLY A 226 10.49 3.17 -43.01
C GLY A 226 11.08 2.74 -41.66
N ASP A 227 10.62 3.27 -40.51
CA ASP A 227 11.24 3.01 -39.19
C ASP A 227 10.25 2.57 -38.09
N ASP A 228 9.06 2.12 -38.50
CA ASP A 228 7.90 1.83 -37.64
C ASP A 228 8.25 0.86 -36.49
N GLY A 229 9.08 -0.14 -36.75
CA GLY A 229 9.45 -1.18 -35.78
C GLY A 229 10.21 -0.63 -34.56
N TRP A 230 11.10 0.34 -34.75
CA TRP A 230 11.80 0.99 -33.64
C TRP A 230 10.86 1.89 -32.84
N ALA A 231 10.00 2.65 -33.51
CA ALA A 231 9.03 3.51 -32.84
C ALA A 231 8.00 2.69 -32.02
N VAL A 232 7.53 1.52 -32.51
CA VAL A 232 6.69 0.58 -31.73
C VAL A 232 7.45 0.04 -30.52
N LEU A 233 8.73 -0.33 -30.65
CA LEU A 233 9.55 -0.80 -29.53
C LEU A 233 9.72 0.29 -28.46
N ILE A 234 9.99 1.53 -28.85
CA ILE A 234 10.14 2.66 -27.93
C ILE A 234 8.81 2.97 -27.23
N ALA A 235 7.69 3.04 -27.97
CA ALA A 235 6.37 3.25 -27.38
C ALA A 235 6.02 2.15 -26.36
N THR A 236 6.30 0.88 -26.70
CA THR A 236 6.12 -0.28 -25.81
C THR A 236 6.97 -0.15 -24.55
N ALA A 237 8.24 0.23 -24.68
CA ALA A 237 9.15 0.44 -23.56
C ALA A 237 8.70 1.61 -22.65
N VAL A 238 8.21 2.70 -23.23
CA VAL A 238 7.65 3.85 -22.49
C VAL A 238 6.44 3.44 -21.65
N VAL A 239 5.49 2.68 -22.23
CA VAL A 239 4.32 2.15 -21.49
C VAL A 239 4.76 1.21 -20.37
N LEU A 240 5.71 0.32 -20.62
CA LEU A 240 6.23 -0.63 -19.62
C LEU A 240 6.94 0.10 -18.46
N VAL A 241 7.76 1.11 -18.75
CA VAL A 241 8.42 1.95 -17.72
C VAL A 241 7.38 2.71 -16.90
N ALA A 242 6.37 3.30 -17.53
CA ALA A 242 5.29 4.00 -16.82
C ALA A 242 4.50 3.05 -15.91
N PHE A 243 4.16 1.85 -16.38
CA PHE A 243 3.52 0.80 -15.57
C PHE A 243 4.37 0.39 -14.36
N VAL A 244 5.68 0.20 -14.54
CA VAL A 244 6.60 -0.12 -13.43
C VAL A 244 6.61 1.01 -12.39
N ILE A 245 6.64 2.28 -12.81
CA ILE A 245 6.60 3.43 -11.91
C ILE A 245 5.27 3.48 -11.13
N VAL A 246 4.14 3.28 -11.82
CA VAL A 246 2.79 3.20 -11.19
C VAL A 246 2.69 2.08 -10.15
N TRP A 247 3.42 0.97 -10.34
CA TRP A 247 3.43 -0.15 -9.40
C TRP A 247 4.29 0.07 -8.14
N LEU A 248 5.32 0.93 -8.20
CA LEU A 248 6.24 1.18 -7.07
C LEU A 248 5.54 1.57 -5.74
N PRO A 249 4.57 2.51 -5.69
CA PRO A 249 3.89 2.84 -4.43
C PRO A 249 3.15 1.64 -3.83
N PHE A 250 2.45 0.83 -4.62
CA PHE A 250 1.75 -0.37 -4.13
C PHE A 250 2.74 -1.40 -3.57
N ARG A 251 3.83 -1.67 -4.29
CA ARG A 251 4.91 -2.56 -3.81
C ARG A 251 5.49 -2.04 -2.49
N TYR A 252 5.75 -0.75 -2.38
CA TYR A 252 6.29 -0.12 -1.18
C TYR A 252 5.32 -0.25 0.00
N VAL A 253 4.06 0.18 -0.16
CA VAL A 253 3.02 0.11 0.87
C VAL A 253 2.80 -1.33 1.35
N ALA A 254 2.73 -2.32 0.45
CA ALA A 254 2.62 -3.73 0.82
C ALA A 254 3.87 -4.26 1.56
N GLN A 255 5.08 -3.85 1.17
CA GLN A 255 6.32 -4.22 1.87
C GLN A 255 6.39 -3.65 3.30
N GLN A 256 5.80 -2.48 3.54
CA GLN A 256 5.73 -1.84 4.86
C GLN A 256 4.60 -2.47 5.70
N GLY A 257 3.43 -2.72 5.10
CA GLY A 257 2.33 -3.47 5.73
C GLY A 257 2.77 -4.85 6.26
N ARG A 258 3.65 -5.56 5.54
CA ARG A 258 4.23 -6.84 5.98
C ARG A 258 4.94 -6.77 7.34
N ARG A 259 5.42 -5.59 7.76
CA ARG A 259 6.15 -5.40 9.03
C ARG A 259 5.25 -5.25 10.23
N VAL A 260 4.10 -4.60 10.06
CA VAL A 260 3.06 -4.52 11.10
C VAL A 260 2.33 -5.86 11.23
N GLY A 261 2.17 -6.59 10.12
CA GLY A 261 1.63 -7.96 10.07
C GLY A 261 0.72 -8.26 8.88
N ALA A 262 0.48 -7.28 8.00
CA ALA A 262 -0.50 -7.39 6.94
C ALA A 262 -0.07 -8.38 5.83
N PRO A 263 -1.03 -9.13 5.23
CA PRO A 263 -0.74 -10.16 4.24
C PRO A 263 -0.34 -9.53 2.89
N ALA A 264 0.94 -9.17 2.76
CA ALA A 264 1.47 -8.41 1.62
C ALA A 264 1.27 -9.09 0.25
N ALA A 265 1.18 -10.42 0.20
CA ALA A 265 0.83 -11.15 -1.03
C ALA A 265 -0.61 -10.85 -1.50
N ILE A 266 -1.55 -10.74 -0.56
CA ILE A 266 -2.95 -10.39 -0.83
C ILE A 266 -3.05 -8.91 -1.24
N LEU A 267 -2.35 -8.01 -0.53
CA LEU A 267 -2.29 -6.59 -0.87
C LEU A 267 -1.73 -6.35 -2.30
N VAL A 268 -0.71 -7.11 -2.71
CA VAL A 268 -0.18 -7.07 -4.09
C VAL A 268 -1.17 -7.71 -5.08
N GLY A 269 -1.82 -8.81 -4.72
CA GLY A 269 -2.86 -9.44 -5.54
C GLY A 269 -4.03 -8.50 -5.86
N TRP A 270 -4.43 -7.65 -4.91
CA TRP A 270 -5.47 -6.64 -5.12
C TRP A 270 -5.10 -5.55 -6.13
N PHE A 271 -3.82 -5.18 -6.29
CA PHE A 271 -3.38 -4.35 -7.41
C PHE A 271 -3.54 -5.09 -8.74
N TRP A 272 -3.13 -6.36 -8.81
CA TRP A 272 -3.25 -7.15 -10.04
C TRP A 272 -4.71 -7.38 -10.47
N LEU A 273 -5.67 -7.47 -9.55
CA LEU A 273 -7.10 -7.53 -9.90
C LEU A 273 -7.56 -6.32 -10.71
N SER A 274 -7.12 -5.10 -10.34
CA SER A 274 -7.44 -3.88 -11.09
C SER A 274 -6.80 -3.85 -12.47
N LEU A 275 -5.58 -4.36 -12.61
CA LEU A 275 -4.92 -4.49 -13.92
C LEU A 275 -5.59 -5.56 -14.79
N VAL A 276 -5.97 -6.72 -14.23
CA VAL A 276 -6.70 -7.77 -14.94
C VAL A 276 -8.09 -7.28 -15.36
N ALA A 277 -8.76 -6.46 -14.54
CA ALA A 277 -10.00 -5.79 -14.94
C ALA A 277 -9.78 -4.81 -16.11
N LEU A 278 -8.71 -4.01 -16.09
CA LEU A 278 -8.35 -3.12 -17.21
C LEU A 278 -8.03 -3.88 -18.49
N VAL A 279 -7.18 -4.90 -18.44
CA VAL A 279 -6.83 -5.73 -19.59
C VAL A 279 -8.04 -6.50 -20.12
N GLY A 280 -8.90 -7.01 -19.23
CA GLY A 280 -10.16 -7.67 -19.59
C GLY A 280 -11.15 -6.71 -20.27
N ALA A 281 -11.30 -5.50 -19.75
CA ALA A 281 -12.14 -4.46 -20.36
C ALA A 281 -11.61 -4.06 -21.74
N LEU A 282 -10.30 -3.85 -21.90
CA LEU A 282 -9.66 -3.55 -23.18
C LEU A 282 -9.79 -4.71 -24.18
N ALA A 283 -9.68 -5.96 -23.72
CA ALA A 283 -9.90 -7.15 -24.55
C ALA A 283 -11.36 -7.26 -25.02
N ILE A 284 -12.33 -7.04 -24.13
CA ILE A 284 -13.76 -7.00 -24.49
C ILE A 284 -14.03 -5.91 -25.55
N VAL A 285 -13.42 -4.73 -25.37
CA VAL A 285 -13.58 -3.60 -26.31
C VAL A 285 -12.93 -3.86 -27.68
N SER A 286 -11.85 -4.64 -27.76
CA SER A 286 -11.12 -4.93 -29.00
C SER A 286 -11.53 -6.23 -29.71
N LEU A 287 -12.22 -7.16 -29.03
CA LEU A 287 -12.59 -8.48 -29.58
C LEU A 287 -14.04 -8.59 -30.09
N GLY A 288 -14.81 -7.51 -30.15
CA GLY A 288 -16.16 -7.57 -30.75
C GLY A 288 -17.13 -6.42 -30.46
N PHE A 289 -16.75 -5.39 -29.70
CA PHE A 289 -17.65 -4.25 -29.51
C PHE A 289 -17.83 -3.42 -30.80
N ASP A 290 -16.80 -3.19 -31.63
CA ASP A 290 -16.98 -2.46 -32.90
C ASP A 290 -17.88 -3.22 -33.89
N ASP A 291 -17.64 -4.53 -34.09
CA ASP A 291 -18.39 -5.35 -35.06
C ASP A 291 -19.87 -5.52 -34.69
N MET A 292 -20.24 -5.43 -33.40
CA MET A 292 -21.64 -5.54 -32.95
C MET A 292 -22.42 -4.22 -32.96
N LEU A 293 -21.77 -3.08 -33.20
CA LEU A 293 -22.41 -1.75 -33.11
C LEU A 293 -22.84 -1.18 -34.47
N GLY A 294 -22.38 -1.78 -35.57
CA GLY A 294 -22.91 -1.54 -36.92
C GLY A 294 -22.49 -0.22 -37.58
N GLU A 295 -22.77 -0.12 -38.87
CA GLU A 295 -22.25 0.92 -39.77
C GLU A 295 -22.83 2.33 -39.53
N GLY A 296 -23.79 2.49 -38.61
CA GLY A 296 -24.47 3.77 -38.33
C GLY A 296 -23.67 4.75 -37.47
N GLY A 297 -22.62 4.28 -36.77
CA GLY A 297 -21.82 5.07 -35.85
C GLY A 297 -22.42 5.21 -34.44
N LEU A 298 -21.54 5.20 -33.44
CA LEU A 298 -21.90 5.07 -32.02
C LEU A 298 -22.95 6.09 -31.53
N THR A 299 -24.11 5.61 -31.09
CA THR A 299 -25.08 6.44 -30.36
C THR A 299 -24.51 6.90 -29.01
N SER A 300 -25.08 7.95 -28.41
CA SER A 300 -24.64 8.43 -27.08
C SER A 300 -24.68 7.30 -26.03
N THR A 301 -25.69 6.44 -26.08
CA THR A 301 -25.84 5.33 -25.14
C THR A 301 -24.75 4.27 -25.32
N GLU A 302 -24.43 3.87 -26.54
CA GLU A 302 -23.37 2.89 -26.83
C GLU A 302 -21.98 3.42 -26.44
N ARG A 303 -21.73 4.71 -26.68
CA ARG A 303 -20.51 5.41 -26.28
C ARG A 303 -20.34 5.41 -24.76
N VAL A 304 -21.40 5.73 -24.01
CA VAL A 304 -21.41 5.67 -22.54
C VAL A 304 -21.23 4.24 -22.03
N VAL A 305 -21.86 3.23 -22.65
CA VAL A 305 -21.65 1.82 -22.32
C VAL A 305 -20.20 1.41 -22.57
N ARG A 306 -19.61 1.80 -23.71
CA ARG A 306 -18.22 1.51 -24.05
C ARG A 306 -17.25 2.13 -23.04
N LEU A 307 -17.50 3.37 -22.61
CA LEU A 307 -16.71 4.03 -21.56
C LEU A 307 -16.92 3.40 -20.17
N ALA A 308 -18.15 3.00 -19.84
CA ALA A 308 -18.47 2.29 -18.60
C ALA A 308 -17.76 0.93 -18.52
N VAL A 309 -17.62 0.21 -19.64
CA VAL A 309 -16.80 -1.02 -19.71
C VAL A 309 -15.31 -0.68 -19.68
N ALA A 310 -14.82 0.16 -20.60
CA ALA A 310 -13.38 0.41 -20.81
C ALA A 310 -12.68 1.09 -19.62
N TYR A 311 -13.39 1.98 -18.91
CA TYR A 311 -12.86 2.82 -17.83
C TYR A 311 -13.64 2.60 -16.53
N GLY A 312 -14.98 2.59 -16.58
CA GLY A 312 -15.84 2.52 -15.40
C GLY A 312 -15.64 1.24 -14.58
N VAL A 313 -15.65 0.06 -15.21
CA VAL A 313 -15.43 -1.23 -14.54
C VAL A 313 -14.01 -1.34 -13.95
N PRO A 314 -12.92 -1.05 -14.69
CA PRO A 314 -11.57 -1.02 -14.12
C PRO A 314 -11.41 -0.05 -12.94
N MET A 315 -11.98 1.16 -13.03
CA MET A 315 -11.94 2.14 -11.94
C MET A 315 -12.80 1.74 -10.74
N PHE A 316 -13.94 1.07 -10.96
CA PHE A 316 -14.75 0.53 -9.87
C PHE A 316 -14.02 -0.60 -9.14
N VAL A 317 -13.40 -1.53 -9.87
CA VAL A 317 -12.53 -2.57 -9.29
C VAL A 317 -11.36 -1.93 -8.54
N PHE A 318 -10.70 -0.92 -9.12
CA PHE A 318 -9.64 -0.13 -8.46
C PHE A 318 -10.11 0.57 -7.18
N THR A 319 -11.34 1.07 -7.15
CA THR A 319 -11.93 1.70 -5.97
C THR A 319 -12.13 0.67 -4.86
N LEU A 320 -12.67 -0.52 -5.18
CA LEU A 320 -12.88 -1.60 -4.22
C LEU A 320 -11.56 -2.21 -3.71
N THR A 321 -10.57 -2.41 -4.58
CA THR A 321 -9.25 -2.96 -4.19
C THR A 321 -8.47 -1.94 -3.35
N THR A 322 -8.51 -0.65 -3.69
CA THR A 322 -7.90 0.43 -2.89
C THR A 322 -8.61 0.57 -1.54
N TRP A 323 -9.94 0.52 -1.50
CA TRP A 323 -10.71 0.52 -0.25
C TRP A 323 -10.31 -0.64 0.67
N ARG A 324 -10.19 -1.87 0.13
CA ARG A 324 -9.77 -3.04 0.92
C ARG A 324 -8.29 -2.97 1.33
N ALA A 325 -7.39 -2.51 0.46
CA ALA A 325 -5.97 -2.35 0.77
C ALA A 325 -5.72 -1.34 1.90
N THR A 326 -6.36 -0.17 1.84
CA THR A 326 -6.26 0.86 2.88
C THR A 326 -6.88 0.39 4.21
N THR A 327 -8.03 -0.30 4.14
CA THR A 327 -8.72 -0.84 5.33
C THR A 327 -7.88 -1.88 6.07
N VAL A 328 -7.35 -2.91 5.39
CA VAL A 328 -6.59 -3.98 6.06
C VAL A 328 -5.26 -3.50 6.65
N ILE A 329 -4.61 -2.51 6.03
CA ILE A 329 -3.38 -1.93 6.58
C ILE A 329 -3.68 -1.23 7.92
N ASP A 330 -4.75 -0.42 7.94
CA ASP A 330 -5.10 0.35 9.12
C ASP A 330 -5.74 -0.52 10.23
N GLU A 331 -6.45 -1.60 9.88
CA GLU A 331 -6.92 -2.65 10.82
C GLU A 331 -5.74 -3.35 11.51
N VAL A 332 -4.69 -3.72 10.78
CA VAL A 332 -3.49 -4.35 11.35
C VAL A 332 -2.68 -3.38 12.21
N VAL A 333 -2.63 -2.10 11.82
CA VAL A 333 -2.08 -1.00 12.63
C VAL A 333 -2.82 -0.87 13.96
N ASP A 334 -4.15 -0.78 13.95
CA ASP A 334 -4.99 -0.68 15.15
C ASP A 334 -4.85 -1.93 16.04
N LEU A 335 -5.02 -3.15 15.49
CA LEU A 335 -4.88 -4.40 16.25
C LEU A 335 -3.52 -4.52 16.98
N ARG A 336 -2.42 -4.15 16.29
CA ARG A 336 -1.08 -4.22 16.88
C ARG A 336 -0.84 -3.13 17.93
N TRP A 337 -1.48 -1.97 17.78
CA TRP A 337 -1.45 -0.91 18.78
C TRP A 337 -2.30 -1.22 20.02
N ARG A 338 -3.50 -1.79 19.86
CA ARG A 338 -4.30 -2.32 20.97
C ARG A 338 -3.53 -3.38 21.76
N ARG A 339 -2.79 -4.25 21.06
CA ARG A 339 -1.90 -5.22 21.69
C ARG A 339 -0.76 -4.54 22.48
N TRP A 340 -0.07 -3.55 21.89
CA TRP A 340 0.95 -2.76 22.61
C TRP A 340 0.37 -2.16 23.89
N ARG A 341 -0.80 -1.51 23.78
CA ARG A 341 -1.50 -0.92 24.93
C ARG A 341 -1.75 -1.96 26.02
N ALA A 342 -2.29 -3.14 25.69
CA ALA A 342 -2.54 -4.19 26.68
C ALA A 342 -1.24 -4.71 27.34
N GLU A 343 -0.16 -4.91 26.56
CA GLU A 343 1.16 -5.30 27.09
C GLU A 343 1.72 -4.24 28.06
N TRP A 344 1.48 -2.96 27.80
CA TRP A 344 1.92 -1.84 28.64
C TRP A 344 1.03 -1.63 29.88
N GLU A 345 -0.30 -1.68 29.73
CA GLU A 345 -1.26 -1.60 30.84
C GLU A 345 -1.09 -2.77 31.81
N GLN A 346 -0.82 -3.98 31.30
CA GLN A 346 -0.41 -5.11 32.14
C GLN A 346 0.90 -4.80 32.88
N THR A 347 1.93 -4.32 32.18
CA THR A 347 3.22 -3.97 32.82
C THR A 347 3.05 -2.93 33.94
N LEU A 348 2.16 -1.95 33.78
CA LEU A 348 1.82 -0.99 34.84
C LEU A 348 1.12 -1.65 36.04
N ASN A 349 0.16 -2.54 35.79
CA ASN A 349 -0.54 -3.26 36.85
C ASN A 349 0.39 -4.19 37.63
N ASP A 350 1.28 -4.90 36.92
CA ASP A 350 2.26 -5.81 37.53
C ASP A 350 3.27 -5.03 38.40
N MET A 351 3.72 -3.84 37.96
CA MET A 351 4.54 -2.94 38.79
C MET A 351 3.76 -2.38 40.00
N ALA A 352 2.48 -2.04 39.84
CA ALA A 352 1.63 -1.55 40.93
C ALA A 352 1.26 -2.64 41.96
N ALA A 353 1.40 -3.92 41.59
CA ALA A 353 1.18 -5.07 42.45
C ALA A 353 2.43 -5.53 43.21
N GLN A 354 3.60 -4.93 42.98
CA GLN A 354 4.82 -5.27 43.71
C GLN A 354 4.69 -4.90 45.21
N PRO A 355 5.18 -5.76 46.12
CA PRO A 355 5.22 -5.42 47.54
C PRO A 355 6.16 -4.21 47.76
N PRO A 356 5.89 -3.37 48.78
CA PRO A 356 6.80 -2.29 49.13
C PRO A 356 8.18 -2.88 49.52
N PRO A 357 9.30 -2.20 49.17
CA PRO A 357 10.63 -2.69 49.51
C PRO A 357 10.79 -2.82 51.04
N PRO A 358 11.56 -3.82 51.51
CA PRO A 358 11.84 -3.98 52.94
C PRO A 358 12.57 -2.74 53.50
N PRO A 359 12.38 -2.41 54.79
CA PRO A 359 13.04 -1.25 55.40
C PRO A 359 14.56 -1.42 55.40
N GLU A 360 15.27 -0.34 55.06
CA GLU A 360 16.73 -0.27 55.18
C GLU A 360 17.16 -0.35 56.65
N HIS A 361 18.22 -1.10 56.93
CA HIS A 361 18.73 -1.46 58.27
C HIS A 361 20.17 -1.00 58.50
#